data_AF-A0A6J7DUA3-F1
#
_entry.id   AF-A0A6J7DUA3-F1
#
_cell.length_a   1.000
_cell.length_b   1.000
_cell.length_c   1.000
_cell.angle_alpha   90.00
_cell.angle_beta   90.00
_cell.angle_gamma   90.00
#
_symmetry.space_group_name_H-M   'P 1'
#
loop_
_entity.id
_entity.type
_entity.pdbx_description
1 polymer ?
#
loop_
_entity_poly.entity_id
_entity_poly.type
_entity_poly.pdbx_seq_one_letter_code
_entity_poly.pdbx_strand_id
1 'polypeptide(L)'
;MASGPVALADEAPTGDNQGQPTASDREQIELALAQGDFKAADRHGLMISLYQGKWFMPKREKVRRCIVKRESGANYRAVSAGGRYRGAYQMNRRLAVGASWMMQGEVRKELGAEAVKIVKALRKKPTQQWNRYWQDRAFWTIWRGGKGKSHWRGGAHGCLQRR
;
A
#
# COMPACT_ATOMS: atom_id res chain seq x y z
N MET A 1 25.33 -63.60 -10.34
CA MET A 1 24.18 -64.25 -9.67
C MET A 1 24.00 -63.61 -8.29
N ALA A 2 22.74 -63.37 -7.90
CA ALA A 2 22.18 -62.92 -6.60
C ALA A 2 22.56 -61.49 -6.09
N SER A 3 21.67 -60.49 -6.13
CA SER A 3 20.49 -60.19 -5.25
C SER A 3 20.91 -59.65 -3.86
N GLY A 4 20.78 -58.33 -3.60
CA GLY A 4 19.62 -57.74 -2.93
C GLY A 4 20.00 -56.42 -2.19
N PRO A 5 19.03 -55.61 -1.73
CA PRO A 5 19.09 -54.13 -1.79
C PRO A 5 19.39 -53.44 -0.44
N VAL A 6 19.80 -52.16 -0.48
CA VAL A 6 19.65 -51.23 0.64
C VAL A 6 19.08 -49.92 0.12
N ALA A 7 17.84 -49.63 0.50
CA ALA A 7 17.26 -48.31 0.45
C ALA A 7 17.67 -47.54 1.70
N LEU A 8 18.03 -46.27 1.55
CA LEU A 8 17.84 -45.22 2.55
C LEU A 8 17.75 -43.91 1.78
N ALA A 9 16.52 -43.41 1.71
CA ALA A 9 16.24 -42.02 1.41
C ALA A 9 16.87 -41.16 2.52
N ASP A 10 17.46 -40.04 2.14
CA ASP A 10 17.45 -38.87 3.00
C ASP A 10 17.33 -37.61 2.15
N GLU A 11 16.63 -36.65 2.72
CA GLU A 11 15.76 -35.71 2.04
C GLU A 11 16.53 -34.60 1.33
N ALA A 12 16.07 -34.23 0.14
CA ALA A 12 16.44 -32.96 -0.46
C ALA A 12 15.95 -31.82 0.46
N PRO A 13 16.78 -30.82 0.78
CA PRO A 13 16.34 -29.72 1.64
C PRO A 13 15.25 -28.93 0.91
N THR A 14 14.01 -29.13 1.34
CA THR A 14 12.85 -28.29 1.03
C THR A 14 13.02 -26.96 1.76
N GLY A 15 13.81 -26.08 1.14
CA GLY A 15 14.03 -24.71 1.60
C GLY A 15 12.84 -23.79 1.34
N ASP A 16 11.63 -24.15 1.79
CA ASP A 16 10.50 -23.22 1.92
C ASP A 16 10.51 -22.59 3.32
N ASN A 17 11.54 -21.78 3.58
CA ASN A 17 11.58 -20.91 4.76
C ASN A 17 11.56 -19.45 4.32
N GLN A 18 10.46 -19.03 3.68
CA GLN A 18 10.15 -17.62 3.55
C GLN A 18 9.64 -17.10 4.90
N GLY A 19 10.57 -16.93 5.84
CA GLY A 19 10.33 -16.25 7.10
C GLY A 19 9.71 -14.89 6.81
N GLN A 20 8.54 -14.62 7.38
CA GLN A 20 7.92 -13.31 7.22
C GLN A 20 8.89 -12.23 7.73
N PRO A 21 9.08 -11.11 6.99
CA PRO A 21 10.00 -10.06 7.41
C PRO A 21 9.65 -9.56 8.80
N THR A 22 10.68 -9.38 9.63
CA THR A 22 10.57 -8.91 11.02
C THR A 22 10.02 -7.48 11.05
N ALA A 23 9.65 -6.97 12.23
CA ALA A 23 9.19 -5.59 12.35
C ALA A 23 10.25 -4.58 11.87
N SER A 24 11.52 -4.82 12.18
CA SER A 24 12.64 -3.97 11.75
C SER A 24 12.85 -4.02 10.23
N ASP A 25 12.77 -5.22 9.62
CA ASP A 25 12.87 -5.37 8.17
C ASP A 25 11.73 -4.62 7.46
N ARG A 26 10.51 -4.66 8.01
CA ARG A 26 9.36 -3.92 7.46
C ARG A 26 9.56 -2.42 7.53
N GLU A 27 10.07 -1.89 8.64
CA GLU A 27 10.36 -0.45 8.78
C GLU A 27 11.40 0.01 7.77
N GLN A 28 12.46 -0.77 7.55
CA GLN A 28 13.50 -0.47 6.55
C GLN A 28 12.96 -0.53 5.12
N ILE A 29 12.16 -1.55 4.79
CA ILE A 29 11.48 -1.66 3.48
C ILE A 29 10.55 -0.46 3.28
N GLU A 30 9.75 -0.09 4.28
CA GLU A 30 8.87 1.07 4.19
C GLU A 30 9.64 2.38 4.05
N LEU A 31 10.80 2.52 4.71
CA LEU A 31 11.65 3.70 4.56
C LEU A 31 12.18 3.84 3.13
N ALA A 32 12.67 2.76 2.53
CA ALA A 32 13.14 2.76 1.14
C ALA A 32 12.02 3.12 0.16
N LEU A 33 10.83 2.54 0.35
CA LEU A 33 9.63 2.87 -0.45
C LEU A 33 9.17 4.32 -0.24
N ALA A 34 9.26 4.84 0.99
CA ALA A 34 8.94 6.22 1.33
C ALA A 34 9.88 7.21 0.64
N GLN A 35 11.17 6.87 0.52
CA GLN A 35 12.21 7.66 -0.15
C GLN A 35 12.12 7.59 -1.69
N GLY A 36 11.44 6.59 -2.24
CA GLY A 36 11.16 6.49 -3.67
C GLY A 36 11.94 5.40 -4.41
N ASP A 37 12.22 4.28 -3.74
CA ASP A 37 12.64 3.03 -4.37
C ASP A 37 11.86 2.74 -5.67
N PHE A 38 12.50 2.07 -6.64
CA PHE A 38 11.96 1.77 -7.97
C PHE A 38 10.56 1.13 -7.92
N LYS A 39 10.26 0.29 -6.92
CA LYS A 39 8.93 -0.31 -6.73
C LYS A 39 7.86 0.73 -6.41
N ALA A 40 8.22 1.79 -5.69
CA ALA A 40 7.32 2.91 -5.40
C ALA A 40 7.20 3.89 -6.59
N ALA A 41 8.17 3.88 -7.50
CA ALA A 41 8.15 4.66 -8.74
C ALA A 41 7.23 4.05 -9.81
N ASP A 42 7.02 2.72 -9.80
CA ASP A 42 5.97 2.09 -10.60
C ASP A 42 4.59 2.55 -10.13
N ARG A 43 3.88 3.21 -11.04
CA ARG A 43 2.62 3.90 -10.80
C ARG A 43 1.46 3.32 -11.62
N HIS A 44 1.61 2.09 -12.10
CA HIS A 44 0.57 1.38 -12.84
C HIS A 44 0.27 0.01 -12.22
N GLY A 45 -0.92 -0.52 -12.51
CA GLY A 45 -1.27 -1.91 -12.24
C GLY A 45 -1.81 -2.21 -10.84
N LEU A 46 -2.52 -3.35 -10.79
CA LEU A 46 -3.31 -3.84 -9.67
C LEU A 46 -2.50 -4.66 -8.66
N MET A 47 -1.32 -4.16 -8.25
CA MET A 47 -0.46 -4.86 -7.29
C MET A 47 -0.94 -4.70 -5.84
N ILE A 48 -0.32 -5.43 -4.91
CA ILE A 48 -0.53 -5.27 -3.48
C ILE A 48 -0.21 -3.84 -3.00
N SER A 49 -0.77 -3.46 -1.86
CA SER A 49 -0.41 -2.24 -1.14
C SER A 49 1.08 -2.24 -0.81
N LEU A 50 1.80 -1.17 -1.16
CA LEU A 50 3.18 -0.95 -0.72
C LEU A 50 3.28 -0.52 0.74
N TYR A 51 2.17 -0.05 1.33
CA TYR A 51 2.08 0.21 2.76
C TYR A 51 1.59 -1.05 3.49
N GLN A 52 2.32 -1.47 4.52
CA GLN A 52 2.08 -2.68 5.32
C GLN A 52 2.05 -2.37 6.84
N GLY A 53 2.15 -1.09 7.23
CA GLY A 53 2.13 -0.65 8.63
C GLY A 53 0.76 -0.74 9.32
N LYS A 54 0.63 -0.04 10.46
CA LYS A 54 -0.48 -0.16 11.43
C LYS A 54 -1.90 -0.24 10.84
N TRP A 55 -2.22 0.55 9.83
CA TRP A 55 -3.59 0.59 9.28
C TRP A 55 -3.83 -0.39 8.14
N PHE A 56 -2.80 -1.07 7.68
CA PHE A 56 -2.92 -2.08 6.64
C PHE A 56 -3.80 -3.23 7.13
N MET A 57 -4.79 -3.61 6.33
CA MET A 57 -5.70 -4.70 6.66
C MET A 57 -5.67 -5.75 5.55
N PRO A 58 -4.90 -6.84 5.68
CA PRO A 58 -4.74 -7.83 4.61
C PRO A 58 -6.08 -8.44 4.18
N LYS A 59 -6.98 -8.72 5.13
CA LYS A 59 -8.34 -9.22 4.86
C LYS A 59 -9.22 -8.24 4.05
N ARG A 60 -8.83 -6.97 3.93
CA ARG A 60 -9.53 -5.93 3.18
C ARG A 60 -8.77 -5.47 1.94
N GLU A 61 -7.64 -6.07 1.61
CA GLU A 61 -6.84 -5.70 0.43
C GLU A 61 -7.62 -5.90 -0.88
N LYS A 62 -8.51 -6.91 -0.95
CA LYS A 62 -9.44 -7.09 -2.08
C LYS A 62 -10.32 -5.86 -2.31
N VAL A 63 -10.76 -5.20 -1.23
CA VAL A 63 -11.57 -3.99 -1.30
C VAL A 63 -10.75 -2.80 -1.83
N ARG A 64 -9.52 -2.62 -1.34
CA ARG A 64 -8.60 -1.59 -1.84
C ARG A 64 -8.36 -1.75 -3.33
N ARG A 65 -8.03 -2.96 -3.78
CA ARG A 65 -7.81 -3.28 -5.21
C ARG A 65 -9.04 -2.97 -6.06
N CYS A 66 -10.23 -3.35 -5.60
CA CYS A 66 -11.48 -3.03 -6.28
C CYS A 66 -11.70 -1.51 -6.40
N ILE A 67 -11.45 -0.75 -5.33
CA ILE A 67 -11.53 0.72 -5.34
C ILE A 67 -10.53 1.29 -6.35
N VAL A 68 -9.25 0.93 -6.27
CA VAL A 68 -8.20 1.42 -7.18
C VAL A 68 -8.52 1.11 -8.64
N LYS A 69 -9.01 -0.09 -8.94
CA LYS A 69 -9.43 -0.48 -10.29
C LYS A 69 -10.55 0.43 -10.82
N ARG A 70 -11.58 0.66 -10.02
CA ARG A 70 -12.73 1.46 -10.46
C ARG A 70 -12.38 2.95 -10.56
N GLU A 71 -11.71 3.49 -9.55
CA GLU A 71 -11.46 4.93 -9.45
C GLU A 71 -10.49 5.44 -10.52
N SER A 72 -9.56 4.59 -10.99
CA SER A 72 -8.48 5.06 -11.87
C SER A 72 -7.98 4.02 -12.88
N GLY A 73 -8.56 2.82 -12.94
CA GLY A 73 -7.96 1.71 -13.69
C GLY A 73 -6.61 1.27 -13.13
N ALA A 74 -6.35 1.50 -11.83
CA ALA A 74 -5.05 1.32 -11.20
C ALA A 74 -3.92 2.22 -11.74
N ASN A 75 -4.27 3.43 -12.16
CA ASN A 75 -3.34 4.45 -12.57
C ASN A 75 -3.09 5.46 -11.42
N TYR A 76 -1.93 5.38 -10.79
CA TYR A 76 -1.54 6.29 -9.70
C TYR A 76 -1.26 7.72 -10.16
N ARG A 77 -1.23 7.96 -11.48
CA ARG A 77 -1.08 9.28 -12.11
C ARG A 77 -2.42 9.87 -12.58
N ALA A 78 -3.53 9.15 -12.38
CA ALA A 78 -4.83 9.56 -12.88
C ALA A 78 -5.27 10.92 -12.34
N VAL A 79 -5.95 11.68 -13.19
CA VAL A 79 -6.59 12.95 -12.86
C VAL A 79 -7.98 12.91 -13.47
N SER A 80 -9.03 13.15 -12.67
CA SER A 80 -10.40 13.25 -13.17
C SER A 80 -10.53 14.37 -14.21
N ALA A 81 -11.50 14.29 -15.12
CA ALA A 81 -11.71 15.29 -16.19
C ALA A 81 -11.69 16.75 -15.68
N GLY A 82 -12.34 17.04 -14.54
CA GLY A 82 -12.35 18.37 -13.93
C GLY A 82 -11.17 18.71 -13.01
N GLY A 83 -10.12 17.88 -12.97
CA GLY A 83 -8.92 18.10 -12.14
C GLY A 83 -9.13 18.04 -10.62
N ARG A 84 -10.34 17.74 -10.15
CA ARG A 84 -10.72 17.75 -8.73
C ARG A 84 -10.18 16.54 -7.96
N TYR A 85 -10.20 15.37 -8.58
CA TYR A 85 -9.79 14.10 -7.97
C TYR A 85 -8.53 13.56 -8.66
N ARG A 86 -7.60 13.05 -7.86
CA ARG A 86 -6.24 12.73 -8.32
C ARG A 86 -5.70 11.45 -7.69
N GLY A 87 -4.83 10.78 -8.43
CA GLY A 87 -4.18 9.54 -8.03
C GLY A 87 -5.07 8.31 -8.17
N ALA A 88 -4.53 7.17 -7.76
CA ALA A 88 -5.19 5.87 -7.92
C ALA A 88 -6.52 5.78 -7.16
N TYR A 89 -6.61 6.53 -6.07
CA TYR A 89 -7.74 6.58 -5.14
C TYR A 89 -8.70 7.74 -5.40
N GLN A 90 -8.46 8.54 -6.43
CA GLN A 90 -9.25 9.72 -6.76
C GLN A 90 -9.50 10.61 -5.52
N MET A 91 -8.44 10.92 -4.78
CA MET A 91 -8.55 11.80 -3.63
C MET A 91 -8.65 13.26 -4.08
N ASN A 92 -9.56 14.02 -3.48
CA ASN A 92 -9.54 15.47 -3.62
C ASN A 92 -8.41 16.09 -2.76
N ARG A 93 -8.10 17.36 -3.02
CA ARG A 93 -6.99 18.06 -2.34
C ARG A 93 -7.15 18.12 -0.82
N ARG A 94 -8.35 18.43 -0.33
CA ARG A 94 -8.62 18.57 1.11
C ARG A 94 -8.41 17.24 1.84
N LEU A 95 -8.92 16.14 1.28
CA LEU A 95 -8.76 14.79 1.81
C LEU A 95 -7.29 14.37 1.84
N ALA A 96 -6.55 14.61 0.76
CA ALA A 96 -5.12 14.28 0.68
C ALA A 96 -4.29 15.05 1.73
N VAL A 97 -4.54 16.36 1.89
CA VAL A 97 -3.87 17.17 2.92
C VAL A 97 -4.23 16.67 4.33
N GLY A 98 -5.51 16.39 4.61
CA GLY A 98 -5.94 15.82 5.88
C GLY A 98 -5.24 14.50 6.20
N ALA A 99 -5.18 13.58 5.23
CA ALA A 99 -4.47 12.32 5.37
C ALA A 99 -2.98 12.51 5.69
N SER A 100 -2.30 13.47 5.05
CA SER A 100 -0.90 13.78 5.35
C SER A 100 -0.66 14.31 6.77
N TRP A 101 -1.64 14.97 7.38
CA TRP A 101 -1.56 15.36 8.79
C TRP A 101 -1.73 14.15 9.70
N MET A 102 -2.70 13.29 9.40
CA MET A 102 -2.93 12.04 10.14
C MET A 102 -1.72 11.09 10.08
N MET A 103 -1.06 10.97 8.92
CA MET A 103 0.11 10.11 8.74
C MET A 103 1.33 10.60 9.55
N GLN A 104 1.47 11.91 9.76
CA GLN A 104 2.71 12.50 10.28
C GLN A 104 3.14 11.92 11.65
N GLY A 105 2.18 11.70 12.55
CA GLY A 105 2.47 11.18 13.89
C GLY A 105 3.02 9.76 13.87
N GLU A 106 2.50 8.91 12.98
CA GLU A 106 2.95 7.52 12.83
C GLU A 106 4.26 7.45 12.04
N VAL A 107 4.37 8.22 10.95
CA VAL A 107 5.63 8.33 10.19
C VAL A 107 6.79 8.76 11.09
N ARG A 108 6.57 9.70 12.01
CA ARG A 108 7.61 10.12 12.96
C ARG A 108 8.10 8.97 13.85
N LYS A 109 7.18 8.12 14.30
CA LYS A 109 7.49 7.01 15.22
C LYS A 109 8.16 5.85 14.50
N GLU A 110 7.69 5.52 13.29
CA GLU A 110 8.13 4.36 12.52
C GLU A 110 9.38 4.66 11.68
N LEU A 111 9.47 5.85 11.09
CA LEU A 111 10.46 6.19 10.05
C LEU A 111 11.32 7.41 10.41
N GLY A 112 11.12 8.00 11.59
CA GLY A 112 11.91 9.12 12.09
C GLY A 112 11.61 10.48 11.44
N ALA A 113 12.47 11.46 11.74
CA ALA A 113 12.27 12.85 11.38
C ALA A 113 12.43 13.13 9.87
N GLU A 114 13.28 12.38 9.17
CA GLU A 114 13.50 12.55 7.73
C GLU A 114 12.25 12.22 6.92
N ALA A 115 11.56 11.12 7.24
CA ALA A 115 10.31 10.76 6.58
C ALA A 115 9.19 11.79 6.85
N VAL A 116 9.21 12.46 8.00
CA VAL A 116 8.28 13.58 8.28
C VAL A 116 8.50 14.75 7.31
N LYS A 117 9.73 15.02 6.88
CA LYS A 117 10.00 16.05 5.86
C LYS A 117 9.34 15.66 4.53
N ILE A 118 9.39 14.39 4.16
CA ILE A 118 8.71 13.87 2.96
C ILE A 118 7.20 14.10 3.07
N VAL A 119 6.56 13.72 4.19
CA VAL A 119 5.12 13.94 4.42
C VAL A 119 4.74 15.42 4.32
N LYS A 120 5.56 16.31 4.89
CA LYS A 120 5.36 17.76 4.76
C LYS A 120 5.47 18.22 3.30
N ALA A 121 6.39 17.65 2.52
CA ALA A 121 6.51 17.97 1.09
C ALA A 121 5.30 17.46 0.27
N LEU A 122 4.74 16.29 0.62
CA LEU A 122 3.52 15.76 -0.03
C LEU A 122 2.34 16.73 0.06
N ARG A 123 2.22 17.49 1.16
CA ARG A 123 1.18 18.53 1.32
C ARG A 123 1.22 19.57 0.24
N LYS A 124 2.37 19.83 -0.36
CA LYS A 124 2.53 20.82 -1.43
C LYS A 124 2.27 20.21 -2.80
N LYS A 125 2.50 18.91 -2.98
CA LYS A 125 2.33 18.19 -4.25
C LYS A 125 0.89 17.67 -4.45
N PRO A 126 0.33 17.73 -5.67
CA PRO A 126 -0.90 17.00 -6.01
C PRO A 126 -0.72 15.49 -5.86
N THR A 127 -1.78 14.77 -5.46
CA THR A 127 -1.72 13.32 -5.15
C THR A 127 -1.20 12.45 -6.30
N GLN A 128 -1.44 12.81 -7.55
CA GLN A 128 -0.93 12.07 -8.72
C GLN A 128 0.61 12.09 -8.83
N GLN A 129 1.26 13.06 -8.19
CA GLN A 129 2.72 13.16 -8.11
C GLN A 129 3.29 12.42 -6.90
N TRP A 130 2.45 11.92 -6.00
CA TRP A 130 2.91 11.09 -4.90
C TRP A 130 3.29 9.73 -5.45
N ASN A 131 4.36 9.15 -4.91
CA ASN A 131 4.72 7.77 -5.23
C ASN A 131 3.60 6.83 -4.75
N ARG A 132 3.66 5.58 -5.19
CA ARG A 132 2.63 4.59 -4.87
C ARG A 132 2.49 4.35 -3.36
N TYR A 133 3.62 4.23 -2.65
CA TYR A 133 3.64 4.01 -1.21
C TYR A 133 2.84 5.06 -0.44
N TRP A 134 3.04 6.34 -0.75
CA TRP A 134 2.35 7.43 -0.06
C TRP A 134 0.86 7.48 -0.37
N GLN A 135 0.45 7.09 -1.59
CA GLN A 135 -0.97 6.97 -1.92
C GLN A 135 -1.63 5.79 -1.18
N ASP A 136 -0.97 4.63 -1.16
CA ASP A 136 -1.43 3.44 -0.43
C ASP A 136 -1.53 3.72 1.09
N ARG A 137 -0.50 4.34 1.67
CA ARG A 137 -0.47 4.73 3.09
C ARG A 137 -1.58 5.71 3.42
N ALA A 138 -1.82 6.71 2.56
CA ALA A 138 -2.91 7.66 2.75
C ALA A 138 -4.28 6.97 2.72
N PHE A 139 -4.51 6.05 1.77
CA PHE A 139 -5.75 5.27 1.71
C PHE A 139 -6.00 4.51 3.02
N TRP A 140 -5.02 3.75 3.50
CA TRP A 140 -5.19 2.95 4.72
C TRP A 140 -5.37 3.81 5.96
N THR A 141 -4.68 4.95 6.02
CA THR A 141 -4.82 5.94 7.09
C THR A 141 -6.22 6.56 7.14
N ILE A 142 -6.81 6.87 5.98
CA ILE A 142 -8.18 7.38 5.88
C ILE A 142 -9.16 6.26 6.22
N TRP A 143 -8.99 5.08 5.63
CA TRP A 143 -9.88 3.95 5.79
C TRP A 143 -10.02 3.53 7.26
N ARG A 144 -8.90 3.38 7.97
CA ARG A 144 -8.80 3.20 9.43
C ARG A 144 -9.87 2.26 10.00
N GLY A 145 -9.77 0.97 9.68
CA GLY A 145 -10.76 -0.02 10.14
C GLY A 145 -12.14 0.12 9.50
N GLY A 146 -12.28 0.87 8.40
CA GLY A 146 -13.53 1.13 7.70
C GLY A 146 -14.26 2.40 8.14
N LYS A 147 -13.73 3.18 9.08
CA LYS A 147 -14.29 4.48 9.50
C LYS A 147 -14.35 5.47 8.34
N GLY A 148 -13.32 5.50 7.49
CA GLY A 148 -13.27 6.38 6.31
C GLY A 148 -13.87 5.80 5.02
N LYS A 149 -14.55 4.65 5.07
CA LYS A 149 -15.09 3.99 3.87
C LYS A 149 -16.06 4.86 3.07
N SER A 150 -16.73 5.82 3.73
CA SER A 150 -17.68 6.74 3.12
C SER A 150 -17.06 7.65 2.06
N HIS A 151 -15.76 7.94 2.14
CA HIS A 151 -15.06 8.72 1.12
C HIS A 151 -15.08 8.08 -0.25
N TRP A 152 -15.31 6.76 -0.33
CA TRP A 152 -15.45 6.05 -1.58
C TRP A 152 -16.86 5.51 -1.79
N ARG A 153 -17.86 5.78 -0.95
CA ARG A 153 -19.21 5.19 -1.08
C ARG A 153 -19.87 5.47 -2.44
N GLY A 154 -19.82 6.71 -2.92
CA GLY A 154 -20.46 7.12 -4.19
C GLY A 154 -19.99 6.34 -5.43
N GLY A 155 -18.77 5.79 -5.42
CA GLY A 155 -18.28 4.87 -6.45
C GLY A 155 -18.12 3.42 -5.99
N ALA A 156 -17.90 3.17 -4.69
CA ALA A 156 -17.48 1.89 -4.13
C ALA A 156 -18.58 1.00 -3.60
N HIS A 157 -19.86 1.35 -3.79
CA HIS A 157 -20.95 0.50 -3.31
C HIS A 157 -20.77 -0.98 -3.69
N GLY A 158 -20.32 -1.30 -4.91
CA GLY A 158 -20.00 -2.68 -5.33
C GLY A 158 -18.72 -3.30 -4.73
N CYS A 159 -17.76 -2.50 -4.29
CA CYS A 159 -16.52 -2.99 -3.64
C CYS A 159 -16.65 -3.17 -2.12
N LEU A 160 -17.61 -2.48 -1.49
CA LEU A 160 -17.84 -2.48 -0.05
C LEU A 160 -18.82 -3.59 0.40
N GLN A 161 -19.55 -4.18 -0.53
CA GLN A 161 -20.45 -5.30 -0.26
C GLN A 161 -19.63 -6.53 0.14
N ARG A 162 -20.01 -7.12 1.27
CA ARG A 162 -19.61 -8.50 1.58
C ARG A 162 -20.41 -9.38 0.61
N ARG A 163 -19.74 -10.20 -0.19
CA ARG A 163 -20.33 -11.53 -0.45
C ARG A 163 -20.22 -12.32 0.84
#